data_AF-A0A6J4RPP4-F1
#
_entry.id   AF-A0A6J4RPP4-F1
#
_cell.length_a   1.000
_cell.length_b   1.000
_cell.length_c   1.000
_cell.angle_alpha   90.00
_cell.angle_beta   90.00
_cell.angle_gamma   90.00
#
_symmetry.space_group_name_H-M   'P 1'
#
loop_
_entity.id
_entity.type
_entity.pdbx_description
1 polymer ?
#
loop_
_entity_poly.entity_id
_entity_poly.type
_entity_poly.pdbx_seq_one_letter_code
_entity_poly.pdbx_strand_id
1 'polypeptide(L)'
;MSEQASIRVDCFSDPGCPWGYSANPALAALRWRYGSQLDWRFIAIGLTESGRQYEERGYTPTAMAHGHRRFRRYGMPFSVTPRSRMLGTGRACRAIVATREIAPDREWAAYRALQFAWFNTTLTLDEDEGIARALAAVDDLDVHMVMAHIDSDSVHNDYEADRAEARRAAGSPTEFQGKAASTDGRVRYTAPSLVFSRGEQRLEAGGFQPVEAYDVIIANLDPTLTRRPPAEDVADVLEAFPDGLTTQEIAELMRSGNDPVDRDAAEAALIDLSASGRVRRTAIGDDALWRHRAEALVLAA
;
A
#
# COMPACT_ATOMS: atom_id res chain seq x y z
N MET A 1 -18.45 8.35 22.84
CA MET A 1 -18.50 6.89 22.65
C MET A 1 -17.66 6.60 21.43
N SER A 2 -16.51 5.94 21.57
CA SER A 2 -15.72 5.52 20.41
C SER A 2 -16.58 4.51 19.65
N GLU A 3 -16.94 4.84 18.42
CA GLU A 3 -17.63 3.93 17.52
C GLU A 3 -16.64 2.81 17.21
N GLN A 4 -16.95 1.60 17.67
CA GLN A 4 -16.10 0.43 17.46
C GLN A 4 -16.17 0.10 15.96
N ALA A 5 -15.01 -0.07 15.31
CA ALA A 5 -14.97 -0.44 13.90
C ALA A 5 -15.81 -1.70 13.66
N SER A 6 -16.62 -1.69 12.60
CA SER A 6 -17.64 -2.71 12.36
C SER A 6 -17.10 -3.92 11.59
N ILE A 7 -16.06 -3.73 10.78
CA ILE A 7 -15.42 -4.80 9.99
C ILE A 7 -13.90 -4.71 10.14
N ARG A 8 -13.28 -5.82 10.55
CA ARG A 8 -11.82 -5.97 10.52
C ARG A 8 -11.38 -6.37 9.11
N VAL A 9 -10.34 -5.73 8.61
CA VAL A 9 -9.72 -5.96 7.31
C VAL A 9 -8.25 -6.34 7.50
N ASP A 10 -7.95 -7.61 7.35
CA ASP A 10 -6.58 -8.12 7.32
C ASP A 10 -6.04 -8.01 5.89
N CYS A 11 -5.03 -7.17 5.68
CA CYS A 11 -4.39 -6.93 4.40
C CYS A 11 -3.04 -7.62 4.34
N PHE A 12 -2.98 -8.73 3.60
CA PHE A 12 -1.76 -9.47 3.34
C PHE A 12 -1.03 -8.82 2.17
N SER A 13 0.15 -8.24 2.39
CA SER A 13 0.92 -7.60 1.32
C SER A 13 2.42 -7.60 1.58
N ASP A 14 3.18 -7.01 0.65
CA ASP A 14 4.63 -6.87 0.70
C ASP A 14 5.03 -5.58 -0.06
N PRO A 15 5.93 -4.75 0.48
CA PRO A 15 6.31 -3.47 -0.13
C PRO A 15 6.97 -3.63 -1.51
N GLY A 16 7.57 -4.79 -1.80
CA GLY A 16 8.17 -5.11 -3.08
C GLY A 16 7.23 -5.83 -4.06
N CYS A 17 5.94 -6.02 -3.73
CA CYS A 17 4.99 -6.62 -4.67
C CYS A 17 4.36 -5.58 -5.61
N PRO A 18 4.55 -5.69 -6.94
CA PRO A 18 3.98 -4.72 -7.88
C PRO A 18 2.45 -4.80 -7.95
N TRP A 19 1.86 -5.97 -7.70
CA TRP A 19 0.40 -6.13 -7.61
C TRP A 19 -0.16 -5.45 -6.36
N GLY A 20 0.49 -5.62 -5.21
CA GLY A 20 0.15 -4.94 -3.95
C GLY A 20 0.19 -3.42 -4.09
N TYR A 21 1.22 -2.90 -4.76
CA TYR A 21 1.34 -1.47 -5.05
C TYR A 21 0.30 -0.96 -6.04
N SER A 22 0.04 -1.72 -7.12
CA SER A 22 -1.00 -1.38 -8.09
C SER A 22 -2.42 -1.43 -7.53
N ALA A 23 -2.65 -2.06 -6.38
CA ALA A 23 -3.96 -2.11 -5.73
C ALA A 23 -4.25 -0.92 -4.81
N ASN A 24 -3.26 -0.06 -4.54
CA ASN A 24 -3.43 1.11 -3.66
C ASN A 24 -4.60 2.02 -4.04
N PRO A 25 -4.95 2.26 -5.33
CA PRO A 25 -6.16 3.02 -5.67
C PRO A 25 -7.44 2.41 -5.08
N ALA A 26 -7.60 1.09 -5.18
CA ALA A 26 -8.75 0.40 -4.60
C ALA A 26 -8.72 0.47 -3.06
N LEU A 27 -7.56 0.32 -2.42
CA LEU A 27 -7.44 0.43 -0.96
C LEU A 27 -7.75 1.86 -0.46
N ALA A 28 -7.29 2.88 -1.18
CA ALA A 28 -7.60 4.27 -0.89
C ALA A 28 -9.10 4.53 -1.03
N ALA A 29 -9.75 3.98 -2.07
CA ALA A 29 -11.20 4.11 -2.26
C ALA A 29 -11.99 3.47 -1.11
N LEU A 30 -11.57 2.32 -0.59
CA LEU A 30 -12.20 1.69 0.58
C LEU A 30 -12.05 2.57 1.84
N ARG A 31 -10.86 3.13 2.06
CA ARG A 31 -10.62 4.07 3.19
C ARG A 31 -11.46 5.34 3.07
N TRP A 32 -11.62 5.88 1.87
CA TRP A 32 -12.48 7.03 1.62
C TRP A 32 -13.97 6.71 1.86
N ARG A 33 -14.45 5.58 1.32
CA ARG A 33 -15.85 5.18 1.37
C ARG A 33 -16.33 4.85 2.78
N TYR A 34 -15.51 4.17 3.55
CA TYR A 34 -15.94 3.60 4.84
C TYR A 34 -15.22 4.21 6.05
N GLY A 35 -14.07 4.86 5.87
CA GLY A 35 -13.35 5.53 6.96
C GLY A 35 -13.06 4.60 8.13
N SER A 36 -13.38 5.08 9.34
CA SER A 36 -13.19 4.37 10.61
C SER A 36 -14.10 3.15 10.81
N GLN A 37 -15.04 2.88 9.92
CA GLN A 37 -15.86 1.67 9.96
C GLN A 37 -15.05 0.41 9.60
N LEU A 38 -13.90 0.57 8.95
CA LEU A 38 -12.96 -0.51 8.66
C LEU A 38 -11.74 -0.43 9.57
N ASP A 39 -11.47 -1.49 10.32
CA ASP A 39 -10.26 -1.65 11.13
C ASP A 39 -9.20 -2.43 10.36
N TRP A 40 -8.13 -1.76 9.97
CA TRP A 40 -7.13 -2.31 9.06
C TRP A 40 -5.93 -2.86 9.81
N ARG A 41 -5.64 -4.14 9.63
CA ARG A 41 -4.38 -4.76 10.04
C ARG A 41 -3.53 -5.10 8.82
N PHE A 42 -2.28 -4.66 8.81
CA PHE A 42 -1.32 -5.11 7.81
C PHE A 42 -0.69 -6.45 8.22
N ILE A 43 -0.45 -7.33 7.26
CA ILE A 43 0.23 -8.61 7.47
C ILE A 43 1.33 -8.75 6.42
N ALA A 44 2.58 -8.74 6.87
CA ALA A 44 3.73 -8.86 5.99
C ALA A 44 3.88 -10.29 5.44
N ILE A 45 3.71 -10.49 4.13
CA ILE A 45 3.85 -11.82 3.52
C ILE A 45 5.32 -12.28 3.49
N GLY A 46 6.25 -11.36 3.21
CA GLY A 46 7.66 -11.67 2.99
C GLY A 46 7.88 -12.52 1.73
N LEU A 47 7.97 -11.87 0.57
CA LEU A 47 8.12 -12.56 -0.73
C LEU A 47 9.45 -13.33 -0.85
N THR A 48 10.56 -12.70 -0.46
CA THR A 48 11.90 -13.30 -0.45
C THR A 48 12.76 -12.66 0.64
N GLU A 49 13.63 -13.46 1.26
CA GLU A 49 14.59 -12.96 2.25
C GLU A 49 15.88 -12.45 1.60
N SER A 50 16.16 -12.87 0.35
CA SER A 50 17.38 -12.47 -0.38
C SER A 50 17.11 -12.32 -1.87
N GLY A 51 17.78 -11.35 -2.49
CA GLY A 51 17.79 -11.18 -3.95
C GLY A 51 18.26 -12.43 -4.70
N ARG A 52 19.11 -13.26 -4.08
CA ARG A 52 19.57 -14.54 -4.65
C ARG A 52 18.41 -15.48 -4.99
N GLN A 53 17.34 -15.49 -4.19
CA GLN A 53 16.17 -16.34 -4.46
C GLN A 53 15.44 -15.92 -5.75
N TYR A 54 15.50 -14.63 -6.11
CA TYR A 54 15.01 -14.18 -7.41
C TYR A 54 15.96 -14.55 -8.54
N GLU A 55 17.27 -14.40 -8.34
CA GLU A 55 18.28 -14.79 -9.34
C GLU A 55 18.19 -16.27 -9.70
N GLU A 56 18.04 -17.15 -8.70
CA GLU A 56 17.83 -18.59 -8.87
C GLU A 56 16.55 -18.92 -9.66
N ARG A 57 15.55 -18.03 -9.62
CA ARG A 57 14.32 -18.12 -10.41
C ARG A 57 14.45 -17.46 -11.80
N GLY A 58 15.65 -16.99 -12.17
CA GLY A 58 15.95 -16.39 -13.47
C GLY A 58 15.59 -14.90 -13.60
N TYR A 59 15.28 -14.22 -12.50
CA TYR A 59 15.03 -12.77 -12.55
C TYR A 59 16.34 -12.00 -12.66
N THR A 60 16.28 -10.88 -13.39
CA THR A 60 17.36 -9.91 -13.50
C THR A 60 16.81 -8.50 -13.26
N PRO A 61 17.66 -7.52 -12.86
CA PRO A 61 17.20 -6.14 -12.72
C PRO A 61 16.57 -5.57 -13.99
N THR A 62 17.10 -5.91 -15.17
CA THR A 62 16.53 -5.51 -16.47
C THR A 62 15.16 -6.15 -16.72
N ALA A 63 15.00 -7.44 -16.42
CA ALA A 63 13.71 -8.11 -16.56
C ALA A 63 12.65 -7.50 -15.61
N MET A 64 13.04 -7.16 -14.38
CA MET A 64 12.17 -6.45 -13.43
C MET A 64 11.75 -5.07 -13.96
N ALA A 65 12.68 -4.29 -14.52
CA ALA A 65 12.36 -2.99 -15.13
C ALA A 65 11.37 -3.11 -16.31
N HIS A 66 11.51 -4.14 -17.16
CA HIS A 66 10.51 -4.44 -18.19
C HIS A 66 9.16 -4.81 -17.59
N GLY A 67 9.15 -5.56 -16.47
CA GLY A 67 7.95 -5.85 -15.69
C GLY A 67 7.28 -4.56 -15.21
N HIS A 68 8.02 -3.68 -14.52
CA HIS A 68 7.54 -2.39 -14.02
C HIS A 68 6.88 -1.55 -15.12
N ARG A 69 7.51 -1.46 -16.31
CA ARG A 69 6.91 -0.78 -17.48
C ARG A 69 5.50 -1.32 -17.80
N ARG A 70 5.29 -2.64 -17.73
CA ARG A 70 3.98 -3.25 -18.02
C ARG A 70 2.95 -2.94 -16.93
N PHE A 71 3.38 -2.78 -15.66
CA PHE A 71 2.46 -2.49 -14.55
C PHE A 71 1.89 -1.07 -14.58
N ARG A 72 2.51 -0.13 -15.29
CA ARG A 72 1.95 1.21 -15.56
C ARG A 72 0.53 1.19 -16.14
N ARG A 73 0.10 0.06 -16.74
CA ARG A 73 -1.29 -0.15 -17.19
C ARG A 73 -2.34 -0.01 -16.08
N TYR A 74 -1.95 -0.11 -14.81
CA TYR A 74 -2.82 0.10 -13.65
C TYR A 74 -2.76 1.53 -13.11
N GLY A 75 -2.09 2.45 -13.81
CA GLY A 75 -2.03 3.88 -13.52
C GLY A 75 -1.08 4.31 -12.41
N MET A 76 -0.66 3.40 -11.52
CA MET A 76 0.36 3.70 -10.51
C MET A 76 1.73 4.01 -11.15
N PRO A 77 2.52 4.94 -10.60
CA PRO A 77 3.82 5.30 -11.16
C PRO A 77 4.87 4.23 -10.96
N PHE A 78 5.67 4.01 -12.00
CA PHE A 78 6.83 3.11 -11.96
C PHE A 78 8.03 3.74 -12.65
N SER A 79 9.20 3.67 -12.01
CA SER A 79 10.48 3.84 -12.68
C SER A 79 10.84 2.59 -13.50
N VAL A 80 11.46 2.82 -14.65
CA VAL A 80 12.00 1.77 -15.55
C VAL A 80 13.52 1.71 -15.52
N THR A 81 14.17 2.43 -14.59
CA THR A 81 15.61 2.35 -14.39
C THR A 81 15.95 1.03 -13.68
N PRO A 82 16.74 0.14 -14.29
CA PRO A 82 17.17 -1.08 -13.61
C PRO A 82 17.99 -0.78 -12.35
N ARG A 83 17.80 -1.57 -11.31
CA ARG A 83 18.65 -1.56 -10.10
C ARG A 83 20.01 -2.18 -10.40
N SER A 84 21.00 -1.92 -9.55
CA SER A 84 22.34 -2.51 -9.66
C SER A 84 22.35 -4.02 -9.41
N ARG A 85 21.41 -4.54 -8.61
CA ARG A 85 21.26 -5.96 -8.25
C ARG A 85 19.83 -6.33 -7.88
N MET A 86 19.56 -7.63 -7.72
CA MET A 86 18.30 -8.11 -7.14
C MET A 86 18.28 -7.89 -5.63
N LEU A 87 17.09 -7.61 -5.08
CA LEU A 87 16.88 -7.31 -3.65
C LEU A 87 15.90 -8.31 -3.03
N GLY A 88 16.07 -8.63 -1.74
CA GLY A 88 15.07 -9.34 -0.93
C GLY A 88 14.11 -8.37 -0.23
N THR A 89 12.85 -8.75 -0.01
CA THR A 89 11.84 -7.86 0.60
C THR A 89 11.79 -7.97 2.12
N GLY A 90 12.32 -9.06 2.70
CA GLY A 90 12.19 -9.35 4.13
C GLY A 90 12.75 -8.27 5.06
N ARG A 91 13.82 -7.57 4.68
CA ARG A 91 14.35 -6.46 5.50
C ARG A 91 13.39 -5.26 5.54
N ALA A 92 12.83 -4.86 4.40
CA ALA A 92 11.81 -3.81 4.36
C ALA A 92 10.52 -4.23 5.08
N CYS A 93 10.12 -5.51 5.02
CA CYS A 93 8.99 -6.03 5.80
C CYS A 93 9.24 -5.88 7.32
N ARG A 94 10.44 -6.23 7.81
CA ARG A 94 10.80 -6.01 9.22
C ARG A 94 10.78 -4.54 9.61
N ALA A 95 11.15 -3.62 8.72
CA ALA A 95 11.07 -2.19 8.99
C ALA A 95 9.62 -1.71 9.19
N ILE A 96 8.66 -2.30 8.45
CA ILE A 96 7.22 -2.04 8.65
C ILE A 96 6.76 -2.56 10.01
N VAL A 97 7.15 -3.79 10.37
CA VAL A 97 6.84 -4.39 11.68
C VAL A 97 7.47 -3.59 12.83
N ALA A 98 8.72 -3.16 12.69
CA ALA A 98 9.37 -2.27 13.67
C ALA A 98 8.63 -0.93 13.80
N THR A 99 8.13 -0.38 12.70
CA THR A 99 7.28 0.82 12.73
C THR A 99 5.97 0.53 13.45
N ARG A 100 5.32 -0.61 13.23
CA ARG A 100 4.09 -1.03 13.94
C ARG A 100 4.30 -1.02 15.46
N GLU A 101 5.44 -1.49 15.95
CA GLU A 101 5.73 -1.54 17.39
C GLU A 101 6.05 -0.16 17.99
N ILE A 102 6.77 0.71 17.27
CA ILE A 102 7.24 2.01 17.79
C ILE A 102 6.22 3.13 17.57
N ALA A 103 5.56 3.13 16.41
CA ALA A 103 4.67 4.17 15.93
C ALA A 103 3.51 3.52 15.13
N PRO A 104 2.57 2.82 15.80
CA PRO A 104 1.51 2.07 15.14
C PRO A 104 0.68 2.90 14.16
N ASP A 105 0.42 4.17 14.49
CA ASP A 105 -0.33 5.10 13.62
C ASP A 105 0.41 5.45 12.31
N ARG A 106 1.72 5.13 12.23
CA ARG A 106 2.58 5.37 11.06
C ARG A 106 2.89 4.10 10.26
N GLU A 107 2.39 2.92 10.66
CA GLU A 107 2.66 1.65 9.97
C GLU A 107 2.31 1.73 8.47
N TRP A 108 1.10 2.21 8.16
CA TRP A 108 0.63 2.31 6.78
C TRP A 108 1.42 3.34 5.97
N ALA A 109 1.82 4.45 6.58
CA ALA A 109 2.65 5.46 5.93
C ALA A 109 4.05 4.92 5.60
N ALA A 110 4.66 4.15 6.52
CA ALA A 110 5.93 3.45 6.29
C ALA A 110 5.84 2.41 5.17
N TYR A 111 4.78 1.58 5.17
CA TYR A 111 4.53 0.64 4.08
C TYR A 111 4.42 1.35 2.72
N ARG A 112 3.67 2.45 2.64
CA ARG A 112 3.54 3.24 1.41
C ARG A 112 4.86 3.89 0.98
N ALA A 113 5.60 4.47 1.92
CA ALA A 113 6.91 5.06 1.63
C ALA A 113 7.88 4.02 1.04
N LEU A 114 7.90 2.81 1.61
CA LEU A 114 8.71 1.71 1.09
C LEU A 114 8.23 1.25 -0.28
N GLN A 115 6.93 1.16 -0.55
CA GLN A 115 6.43 0.87 -1.89
C GLN A 115 6.85 1.94 -2.91
N PHE A 116 6.66 3.22 -2.59
CA PHE A 116 7.06 4.30 -3.49
C PHE A 116 8.56 4.25 -3.78
N ALA A 117 9.39 4.03 -2.75
CA ALA A 117 10.83 3.84 -2.93
C ALA A 117 11.14 2.60 -3.79
N TRP A 118 10.41 1.50 -3.60
CA TRP A 118 10.64 0.24 -4.30
C TRP A 118 10.40 0.35 -5.80
N PHE A 119 9.35 1.07 -6.19
CA PHE A 119 8.95 1.16 -7.59
C PHE A 119 9.43 2.41 -8.31
N ASN A 120 9.86 3.45 -7.59
CA ASN A 120 10.22 4.74 -8.20
C ASN A 120 11.67 5.18 -7.98
N THR A 121 12.49 4.39 -7.29
CA THR A 121 13.91 4.71 -7.06
C THR A 121 14.82 3.50 -7.32
N THR A 122 16.13 3.72 -7.25
CA THR A 122 17.15 2.66 -7.28
C THR A 122 17.75 2.33 -5.90
N LEU A 123 17.15 2.80 -4.80
CA LEU A 123 17.61 2.55 -3.41
C LEU A 123 17.74 1.06 -3.06
N THR A 124 18.79 0.63 -2.38
CA THR A 124 18.95 -0.75 -1.89
C THR A 124 18.06 -1.01 -0.68
N LEU A 125 16.80 -1.39 -0.91
CA LEU A 125 15.77 -1.57 0.13
C LEU A 125 15.84 -2.93 0.87
N ASP A 126 16.93 -3.66 0.69
CA ASP A 126 17.35 -4.76 1.56
C ASP A 126 18.56 -4.38 2.44
N GLU A 127 18.99 -3.12 2.40
CA GLU A 127 20.01 -2.52 3.24
C GLU A 127 19.41 -1.38 4.08
N ASP A 128 19.93 -1.21 5.30
CA ASP A 128 19.37 -0.28 6.29
C ASP A 128 19.41 1.17 5.83
N GLU A 129 20.46 1.59 5.13
CA GLU A 129 20.56 2.96 4.58
C GLU A 129 19.46 3.24 3.55
N GLY A 130 19.20 2.31 2.64
CA GLY A 130 18.16 2.45 1.63
C GLY A 130 16.77 2.53 2.26
N ILE A 131 16.51 1.68 3.26
CA ILE A 131 15.26 1.66 4.02
C ILE A 131 15.08 2.96 4.80
N ALA A 132 16.09 3.41 5.55
CA ALA A 132 16.04 4.64 6.32
C ALA A 132 15.75 5.86 5.43
N ARG A 133 16.39 5.92 4.25
CA ARG A 133 16.13 6.98 3.26
C ARG A 133 14.70 6.98 2.73
N ALA A 134 14.08 5.80 2.57
CA ALA A 134 12.68 5.70 2.18
C ALA A 134 11.75 6.16 3.31
N LEU A 135 12.00 5.70 4.55
CA LEU A 135 11.19 6.04 5.72
C LEU A 135 11.26 7.52 6.11
N ALA A 136 12.35 8.22 5.75
CA ALA A 136 12.47 9.66 5.95
C ALA A 136 11.41 10.51 5.20
N ALA A 137 10.62 9.90 4.30
CA ALA A 137 9.49 10.55 3.63
C ALA A 137 8.18 10.52 4.44
N VAL A 138 8.18 9.83 5.59
CA VAL A 138 7.03 9.72 6.51
C VAL A 138 7.17 10.80 7.59
N ASP A 139 6.17 11.68 7.64
CA ASP A 139 6.13 12.75 8.63
C ASP A 139 5.89 12.15 10.05
N ASP A 140 6.54 12.75 11.06
CA ASP A 140 6.51 12.32 12.46
C ASP A 140 6.95 10.87 12.75
N LEU A 141 7.79 10.28 11.89
CA LEU A 141 8.41 8.98 12.14
C LEU A 141 9.84 9.14 12.63
N ASP A 142 10.15 8.62 13.82
CA ASP A 142 11.54 8.50 14.29
C ASP A 142 12.23 7.31 13.58
N VAL A 143 12.78 7.60 12.40
CA VAL A 143 13.46 6.60 11.57
C VAL A 143 14.65 5.98 12.30
N HIS A 144 15.37 6.75 13.14
CA HIS A 144 16.50 6.21 13.88
C HIS A 144 16.04 5.15 14.88
N MET A 145 14.97 5.41 15.62
CA MET A 145 14.38 4.44 16.53
C MET A 145 13.87 3.19 15.80
N VAL A 146 13.21 3.35 14.64
CA VAL A 146 12.76 2.21 13.83
C VAL A 146 13.94 1.34 13.40
N MET A 147 15.00 1.94 12.87
CA MET A 147 16.17 1.21 12.40
C MET A 147 17.01 0.62 13.55
N ALA A 148 16.99 1.22 14.74
CA ALA A 148 17.62 0.62 15.92
C ALA A 148 16.86 -0.61 16.44
N HIS A 149 15.55 -0.68 16.20
CA HIS A 149 14.66 -1.72 16.72
C HIS A 149 14.40 -2.89 15.75
N ILE A 150 14.73 -2.71 14.47
CA ILE A 150 14.44 -3.64 13.37
C ILE A 150 15.01 -5.06 13.58
N ASP A 151 16.06 -5.21 14.38
CA ASP A 151 16.72 -6.48 14.71
C ASP A 151 16.34 -7.03 16.10
N SER A 152 15.36 -6.42 16.76
CA SER A 152 14.87 -6.94 18.04
C SER A 152 14.20 -8.30 17.88
N ASP A 153 14.26 -9.12 18.93
CA ASP A 153 13.56 -10.41 18.97
C ASP A 153 12.05 -10.24 18.80
N SER A 154 11.49 -9.12 19.28
CA SER A 154 10.06 -8.79 19.11
C SER A 154 9.71 -8.65 17.63
N VAL A 155 10.43 -7.81 16.89
CA VAL A 155 10.21 -7.59 15.46
C VAL A 155 10.43 -8.87 14.66
N HIS A 156 11.42 -9.68 15.03
CA HIS A 156 11.64 -10.99 14.41
C HIS A 156 10.42 -11.91 14.60
N ASN A 157 9.93 -12.04 15.84
CA ASN A 157 8.81 -12.91 16.17
C ASN A 157 7.51 -12.44 15.49
N ASP A 158 7.24 -11.14 15.49
CA ASP A 158 6.05 -10.56 14.87
C ASP A 158 6.10 -10.71 13.34
N TYR A 159 7.25 -10.51 12.71
CA TYR A 159 7.42 -10.77 11.28
C TYR A 159 7.23 -12.25 10.94
N GLU A 160 7.80 -13.18 11.73
CA GLU A 160 7.59 -14.61 11.50
C GLU A 160 6.14 -15.04 11.77
N ALA A 161 5.43 -14.38 12.70
CA ALA A 161 4.01 -14.58 12.93
C ALA A 161 3.17 -14.13 11.71
N ASP A 162 3.44 -12.94 11.17
CA ASP A 162 2.81 -12.43 9.93
C ASP A 162 3.06 -13.40 8.77
N ARG A 163 4.29 -13.87 8.60
CA ARG A 163 4.67 -14.87 7.58
C ARG A 163 3.95 -16.20 7.77
N ALA A 164 3.84 -16.69 9.00
CA ALA A 164 3.13 -17.92 9.31
C ALA A 164 1.63 -17.79 9.01
N GLU A 165 1.04 -16.64 9.33
CA GLU A 165 -0.36 -16.34 9.02
C GLU A 165 -0.63 -16.25 7.51
N ALA A 166 0.25 -15.56 6.76
CA ALA A 166 0.17 -15.49 5.31
C ALA A 166 0.15 -16.87 4.64
N ARG A 167 0.73 -17.90 5.27
CA ARG A 167 0.81 -19.30 4.80
C ARG A 167 -0.38 -20.17 5.24
N ARG A 168 -1.53 -19.57 5.54
CA ARG A 168 -2.79 -20.23 5.92
C ARG A 168 -3.88 -20.13 4.83
N ALA A 169 -3.49 -20.01 3.55
CA ALA A 169 -4.46 -19.91 2.45
C ALA A 169 -4.94 -21.27 1.90
N ALA A 170 -4.40 -22.39 2.40
CA ALA A 170 -4.83 -23.72 2.01
C ALA A 170 -6.32 -23.95 2.35
N GLY A 171 -7.09 -24.47 1.40
CA GLY A 171 -8.53 -24.71 1.51
C GLY A 171 -9.39 -23.45 1.47
N SER A 172 -8.81 -22.28 1.20
CA SER A 172 -9.52 -21.01 1.26
C SER A 172 -10.14 -20.60 -0.09
N PRO A 173 -11.14 -19.70 -0.12
CA PRO A 173 -11.64 -19.10 -1.36
C PRO A 173 -10.53 -18.50 -2.24
N THR A 174 -9.47 -17.97 -1.62
CA THR A 174 -8.30 -17.44 -2.34
C THR A 174 -7.55 -18.54 -3.11
N GLU A 175 -7.34 -19.71 -2.51
CA GLU A 175 -6.75 -20.86 -3.22
C GLU A 175 -7.69 -21.39 -4.30
N PHE A 176 -8.99 -21.52 -3.98
CA PHE A 176 -10.00 -21.98 -4.94
C PHE A 176 -10.03 -21.13 -6.22
N GLN A 177 -9.85 -19.81 -6.11
CA GLN A 177 -9.78 -18.91 -7.27
C GLN A 177 -8.43 -18.95 -8.03
N GLY A 178 -7.47 -19.78 -7.61
CA GLY A 178 -6.13 -19.81 -8.18
C GLY A 178 -5.33 -18.53 -7.88
N LYS A 179 -5.70 -17.80 -6.83
CA LYS A 179 -5.07 -16.53 -6.42
C LYS A 179 -4.13 -16.70 -5.22
N ALA A 180 -3.96 -17.91 -4.70
CA ALA A 180 -2.90 -18.25 -3.77
C ALA A 180 -1.59 -18.58 -4.50
N ALA A 181 -0.50 -18.74 -3.76
CA ALA A 181 0.76 -19.26 -4.30
C ALA A 181 1.34 -20.33 -3.37
N SER A 182 2.16 -21.23 -3.92
CA SER A 182 2.78 -22.35 -3.20
C SER A 182 4.29 -22.47 -3.43
N THR A 183 4.93 -21.35 -3.80
CA THR A 183 6.34 -21.32 -4.26
C THR A 183 7.39 -21.52 -3.16
N ASP A 184 6.97 -21.59 -1.90
CA ASP A 184 7.81 -21.76 -0.70
C ASP A 184 7.31 -22.88 0.23
N GLY A 185 6.55 -23.83 -0.32
CA GLY A 185 6.19 -25.10 0.34
C GLY A 185 4.85 -25.13 1.06
N ARG A 186 4.25 -23.98 1.39
CA ARG A 186 2.87 -23.88 1.90
C ARG A 186 2.03 -22.99 1.00
N VAL A 187 0.72 -23.25 0.97
CA VAL A 187 -0.22 -22.39 0.24
C VAL A 187 -0.38 -21.09 1.02
N ARG A 188 -0.02 -19.98 0.39
CA ARG A 188 -0.04 -18.64 0.97
C ARG A 188 -0.92 -17.67 0.19
N TYR A 189 -1.45 -16.69 0.92
CA TYR A 189 -2.05 -15.50 0.32
C TYR A 189 -1.03 -14.80 -0.59
N THR A 190 -1.49 -14.27 -1.71
CA THR A 190 -0.70 -13.37 -2.56
C THR A 190 -0.90 -11.91 -2.15
N ALA A 191 -0.03 -11.02 -2.63
CA ALA A 191 -0.09 -9.60 -2.33
C ALA A 191 -0.82 -8.83 -3.46
N PRO A 192 -1.84 -8.00 -3.17
CA PRO A 192 -2.54 -7.98 -1.88
C PRO A 192 -3.50 -9.17 -1.79
N SER A 193 -3.89 -9.57 -0.59
CA SER A 193 -5.14 -10.31 -0.33
C SER A 193 -5.84 -9.63 0.84
N LEU A 194 -7.14 -9.41 0.74
CA LEU A 194 -7.92 -8.85 1.84
C LEU A 194 -8.82 -9.92 2.45
N VAL A 195 -8.81 -10.02 3.77
CA VAL A 195 -9.74 -10.86 4.54
C VAL A 195 -10.58 -9.95 5.43
N PHE A 196 -11.89 -10.01 5.24
CA PHE A 196 -12.88 -9.21 5.94
C PHE A 196 -13.57 -10.06 6.99
N SER A 197 -13.64 -9.58 8.23
CA SER A 197 -14.26 -10.31 9.34
C SER A 197 -15.24 -9.43 10.12
N ARG A 198 -16.41 -9.98 10.44
CA ARG A 198 -17.43 -9.37 11.31
C ARG A 198 -18.17 -10.46 12.08
N GLY A 199 -18.09 -10.44 13.41
CA GLY A 199 -18.60 -11.54 14.24
C GLY A 199 -17.96 -12.87 13.83
N GLU A 200 -18.80 -13.87 13.52
CA GLU A 200 -18.34 -15.18 13.03
C GLU A 200 -18.12 -15.23 11.51
N GLN A 201 -18.56 -14.21 10.77
CA GLN A 201 -18.42 -14.18 9.31
C GLN A 201 -17.01 -13.78 8.92
N ARG A 202 -16.44 -14.51 7.96
CA ARG A 202 -15.13 -14.25 7.38
C ARG A 202 -15.18 -14.47 5.88
N LEU A 203 -14.88 -13.43 5.11
CA LEU A 203 -14.88 -13.44 3.64
C LEU A 203 -13.52 -12.97 3.12
N GLU A 204 -13.10 -13.49 1.97
CA GLU A 204 -11.78 -13.19 1.41
C GLU A 204 -11.89 -12.68 -0.03
N ALA A 205 -11.07 -11.70 -0.35
CA ALA A 205 -10.79 -11.26 -1.70
C ALA A 205 -9.28 -11.40 -1.93
N GLY A 206 -8.89 -12.62 -2.33
CA GLY A 206 -7.50 -12.98 -2.56
C GLY A 206 -6.93 -12.36 -3.82
N GLY A 207 -5.64 -12.02 -3.81
CA GLY A 207 -4.93 -11.46 -4.94
C GLY A 207 -5.39 -10.05 -5.35
N PHE A 208 -4.84 -9.56 -6.47
CA PHE A 208 -5.30 -8.32 -7.08
C PHE A 208 -6.78 -8.44 -7.49
N GLN A 209 -7.58 -7.49 -7.01
CA GLN A 209 -9.02 -7.42 -7.24
C GLN A 209 -9.42 -5.97 -7.57
N PRO A 210 -10.48 -5.79 -8.38
CA PRO A 210 -11.07 -4.47 -8.56
C PRO A 210 -11.83 -4.05 -7.28
N VAL A 211 -12.01 -2.74 -7.07
CA VAL A 211 -12.64 -2.22 -5.84
C VAL A 211 -14.06 -2.74 -5.65
N GLU A 212 -14.78 -3.01 -6.74
CA GLU A 212 -16.14 -3.54 -6.75
C GLU A 212 -16.24 -4.87 -6.02
N ALA A 213 -15.22 -5.73 -6.12
CA ALA A 213 -15.19 -7.01 -5.41
C ALA A 213 -15.13 -6.80 -3.89
N TYR A 214 -14.33 -5.83 -3.44
CA TYR A 214 -14.24 -5.48 -2.02
C TYR A 214 -15.53 -4.81 -1.52
N ASP A 215 -16.08 -3.86 -2.28
CA ASP A 215 -17.34 -3.17 -1.96
C ASP A 215 -18.50 -4.18 -1.80
N VAL A 216 -18.62 -5.16 -2.70
CA VAL A 216 -19.66 -6.20 -2.61
C VAL A 216 -19.50 -7.04 -1.35
N ILE A 217 -18.27 -7.41 -0.96
CA ILE A 217 -18.02 -8.15 0.29
C ILE A 217 -18.45 -7.31 1.50
N ILE A 218 -18.01 -6.05 1.57
CA ILE A 218 -18.33 -5.15 2.68
C ILE A 218 -19.84 -4.95 2.80
N ALA A 219 -20.54 -4.68 1.70
CA ALA A 219 -21.99 -4.48 1.70
C ALA A 219 -22.78 -5.72 2.14
N ASN A 220 -22.27 -6.93 1.84
CA ASN A 220 -22.90 -8.18 2.29
C ASN A 220 -22.59 -8.52 3.76
N LEU A 221 -21.44 -8.09 4.28
CA LEU A 221 -21.10 -8.23 5.70
C LEU A 221 -21.88 -7.26 6.57
N ASP A 222 -22.05 -6.03 6.10
CA ASP A 222 -22.77 -5.01 6.84
C ASP A 222 -23.46 -3.98 5.94
N PRO A 223 -24.77 -4.15 5.67
CA PRO A 223 -25.54 -3.15 4.92
C PRO A 223 -25.88 -1.91 5.76
N THR A 224 -25.53 -1.87 7.05
CA THR A 224 -25.81 -0.71 7.92
C THR A 224 -24.73 0.37 7.90
N LEU A 225 -23.61 0.11 7.20
CA LEU A 225 -22.52 1.07 7.06
C LEU A 225 -22.91 2.29 6.25
N THR A 226 -22.34 3.43 6.61
CA THR A 226 -22.38 4.62 5.78
C THR A 226 -21.30 4.52 4.71
N ARG A 227 -21.70 4.55 3.43
CA ARG A 227 -20.78 4.58 2.30
C ARG A 227 -20.70 6.00 1.74
N ARG A 228 -19.57 6.68 1.96
CA ARG A 228 -19.31 8.02 1.41
C ARG A 228 -19.38 8.00 -0.13
N PRO A 229 -20.01 9.01 -0.78
CA PRO A 229 -20.01 9.11 -2.24
C PRO A 229 -18.59 9.35 -2.79
N PRO A 230 -18.38 9.19 -4.12
CA PRO A 230 -17.15 9.62 -4.78
C PRO A 230 -16.79 11.07 -4.43
N ALA A 231 -15.51 11.38 -4.43
CA ALA A 231 -15.05 12.74 -4.21
C ALA A 231 -15.40 13.66 -5.38
N GLU A 232 -15.89 14.86 -5.07
CA GLU A 232 -16.17 15.89 -6.08
C GLU A 232 -15.01 16.90 -6.21
N ASP A 233 -14.23 17.10 -5.14
CA ASP A 233 -13.06 17.98 -5.11
C ASP A 233 -11.78 17.21 -4.73
N VAL A 234 -10.72 17.42 -5.51
CA VAL A 234 -9.38 16.87 -5.26
C VAL A 234 -8.73 17.47 -4.00
N ALA A 235 -9.13 18.67 -3.57
CA ALA A 235 -8.64 19.27 -2.33
C ALA A 235 -9.11 18.47 -1.11
N ASP A 236 -10.41 18.17 -1.03
CA ASP A 236 -11.00 17.36 0.05
C ASP A 236 -10.34 15.98 0.16
N VAL A 237 -9.99 15.39 -0.99
CA VAL A 237 -9.24 14.14 -1.05
C VAL A 237 -7.87 14.31 -0.42
N LEU A 238 -7.10 15.33 -0.81
CA LEU A 238 -5.74 15.53 -0.28
C LEU A 238 -5.73 15.91 1.21
N GLU A 239 -6.76 16.57 1.71
CA GLU A 239 -6.95 16.81 3.15
C GLU A 239 -7.22 15.52 3.92
N ALA A 240 -8.03 14.61 3.34
CA ALA A 240 -8.32 13.31 3.96
C ALA A 240 -7.14 12.31 3.93
N PHE A 241 -6.16 12.53 3.04
CA PHE A 241 -4.99 11.67 2.86
C PHE A 241 -3.68 12.47 3.02
N PRO A 242 -3.27 12.83 4.26
CA PRO A 242 -2.14 13.73 4.51
C PRO A 242 -0.80 13.19 4.00
N ASP A 243 -0.60 11.87 3.96
CA ASP A 243 0.62 11.24 3.42
C ASP A 243 0.74 11.38 1.89
N GLY A 244 -0.34 11.80 1.24
CA GLY A 244 -0.44 12.05 -0.19
C GLY A 244 -0.95 10.88 -1.01
N LEU A 245 -1.37 11.19 -2.23
CA LEU A 245 -1.88 10.25 -3.21
C LEU A 245 -1.24 10.50 -4.58
N THR A 246 -1.14 9.44 -5.37
CA THR A 246 -0.83 9.51 -6.80
C THR A 246 -2.05 10.00 -7.57
N THR A 247 -1.83 10.48 -8.80
CA THR A 247 -2.91 10.91 -9.70
C THR A 247 -3.94 9.80 -9.90
N GLN A 248 -3.48 8.54 -10.05
CA GLN A 248 -4.36 7.38 -10.21
C GLN A 248 -5.22 7.09 -8.97
N GLU A 249 -4.65 7.19 -7.77
CA GLU A 249 -5.41 7.01 -6.54
C GLU A 249 -6.51 8.07 -6.43
N ILE A 250 -6.19 9.34 -6.69
CA ILE A 250 -7.16 10.45 -6.65
C ILE A 250 -8.28 10.22 -7.66
N ALA A 251 -7.92 9.86 -8.89
CA ALA A 251 -8.90 9.58 -9.94
C ALA A 251 -9.84 8.40 -9.58
N GLU A 252 -9.34 7.37 -8.89
CA GLU A 252 -10.17 6.27 -8.38
C GLU A 252 -11.16 6.74 -7.30
N LEU A 253 -10.76 7.69 -6.44
CA LEU A 253 -11.63 8.26 -5.41
C LEU A 253 -12.76 9.14 -5.99
N MET A 254 -12.52 9.76 -7.15
CA MET A 254 -13.50 10.56 -7.87
C MET A 254 -14.41 9.73 -8.78
N ARG A 255 -14.08 8.45 -9.00
CA ARG A 255 -14.81 7.57 -9.92
C ARG A 255 -16.23 7.32 -9.43
N SER A 256 -17.20 7.56 -10.30
CA SER A 256 -18.62 7.29 -10.04
C SER A 256 -19.00 5.88 -10.51
N GLY A 257 -19.76 5.17 -9.68
CA GLY A 257 -20.27 3.83 -10.01
C GLY A 257 -19.17 2.87 -10.53
N ASN A 258 -19.43 2.29 -11.71
CA ASN A 258 -18.51 1.40 -12.41
C ASN A 258 -17.92 2.06 -13.67
N ASP A 259 -17.95 3.39 -13.74
CA ASP A 259 -17.38 4.13 -14.88
C ASP A 259 -15.86 3.91 -14.94
N PRO A 260 -15.22 4.14 -16.10
CA PRO A 260 -13.77 4.21 -16.16
C PRO A 260 -13.21 5.31 -15.25
N VAL A 261 -11.99 5.11 -14.75
CA VAL A 261 -11.24 6.15 -14.04
C VAL A 261 -10.91 7.29 -15.02
N ASP A 262 -11.32 8.51 -14.70
CA ASP A 262 -10.92 9.71 -15.44
C ASP A 262 -9.65 10.33 -14.85
N ARG A 263 -8.50 9.75 -15.24
CA ARG A 263 -7.19 10.19 -14.75
C ARG A 263 -6.82 11.58 -15.27
N ASP A 264 -7.24 11.93 -16.48
CA ASP A 264 -6.90 13.21 -17.11
C ASP A 264 -7.63 14.36 -16.42
N ALA A 265 -8.91 14.19 -16.06
CA ALA A 265 -9.65 15.18 -15.28
C ALA A 265 -9.04 15.39 -13.89
N ALA A 266 -8.66 14.30 -13.20
CA ALA A 266 -7.98 14.40 -11.91
C ALA A 266 -6.63 15.13 -12.01
N GLU A 267 -5.83 14.84 -13.05
CA GLU A 267 -4.54 15.51 -13.27
C GLU A 267 -4.72 16.99 -13.58
N ALA A 268 -5.70 17.36 -14.41
CA ALA A 268 -6.03 18.76 -14.70
C ALA A 268 -6.39 19.54 -13.42
N ALA A 269 -7.26 18.97 -12.57
CA ALA A 269 -7.62 19.60 -11.30
C ALA A 269 -6.43 19.75 -10.34
N LEU A 270 -5.50 18.79 -10.32
CA LEU A 270 -4.28 18.87 -9.53
C LEU A 270 -3.30 19.93 -10.05
N ILE A 271 -3.22 20.12 -11.37
CA ILE A 271 -2.44 21.20 -11.98
C ILE A 271 -2.99 22.56 -11.54
N ASP A 272 -4.31 22.75 -11.56
CA ASP A 272 -4.96 23.99 -11.14
C ASP A 272 -4.72 24.27 -9.64
N LEU A 273 -4.83 23.25 -8.79
CA LEU A 273 -4.47 23.37 -7.37
C LEU A 273 -2.98 23.66 -7.16
N SER A 274 -2.10 23.12 -8.00
CA SER A 274 -0.67 23.39 -7.92
C SER A 274 -0.35 24.83 -8.32
N ALA A 275 -1.04 25.37 -9.33
CA ALA A 275 -0.88 26.75 -9.78
C ALA A 275 -1.30 27.76 -8.69
N SER A 276 -2.32 27.41 -7.89
CA SER A 276 -2.74 28.19 -6.72
C SER A 276 -1.88 27.96 -5.46
N GLY A 277 -0.88 27.08 -5.52
CA GLY A 277 0.06 26.83 -4.41
C GLY A 277 -0.50 26.01 -3.26
N ARG A 278 -1.71 25.43 -3.40
CA ARG A 278 -2.42 24.66 -2.36
C ARG A 278 -1.91 23.22 -2.22
N VAL A 279 -1.19 22.71 -3.22
CA VAL A 279 -0.66 21.34 -3.20
C VAL A 279 0.83 21.33 -3.51
N ARG A 280 1.53 20.32 -2.99
CA ARG A 280 2.91 20.00 -3.32
C ARG A 280 2.93 18.80 -4.25
N ARG A 281 3.54 18.98 -5.42
CA ARG A 281 3.84 17.91 -6.38
C ARG A 281 5.26 17.38 -6.16
N THR A 282 5.42 16.08 -5.95
CA THR A 282 6.73 15.41 -5.90
C THR A 282 6.80 14.36 -7.00
N ALA A 283 7.71 14.54 -7.97
CA ALA A 283 7.82 13.61 -9.10
C ALA A 283 8.28 12.21 -8.64
N ILE A 284 7.60 11.17 -9.13
CA ILE A 284 7.94 9.76 -8.89
C ILE A 284 7.65 8.93 -10.15
N GLY A 285 8.62 8.13 -10.60
CA GLY A 285 8.43 7.29 -11.79
C GLY A 285 8.02 8.12 -13.01
N ASP A 286 6.86 7.79 -13.59
CA ASP A 286 6.21 8.50 -14.68
C ASP A 286 5.02 9.39 -14.26
N ASP A 287 4.88 9.69 -12.96
CA ASP A 287 3.81 10.51 -12.40
C ASP A 287 4.34 11.40 -11.24
N ALA A 288 3.46 11.74 -10.29
CA ALA A 288 3.79 12.41 -9.06
C ALA A 288 3.00 11.87 -7.85
N LEU A 289 3.56 12.11 -6.67
CA LEU A 289 2.87 12.10 -5.40
C LEU A 289 2.41 13.52 -5.09
N TRP A 290 1.12 13.67 -4.81
CA TRP A 290 0.47 14.93 -4.48
C TRP A 290 0.15 14.96 -2.99
N ARG A 291 0.52 16.05 -2.32
CA ARG A 291 0.20 16.28 -0.91
C ARG A 291 -0.46 17.64 -0.77
N HIS A 292 -1.40 17.75 0.17
CA HIS A 292 -1.89 19.06 0.59
C HIS A 292 -0.72 19.89 1.15
N ARG A 293 -0.66 21.18 0.82
CA ARG A 293 0.28 22.10 1.45
C ARG A 293 -0.47 22.78 2.58
N ALA A 294 -0.20 22.38 3.83
CA ALA A 294 -0.69 23.16 4.96
C ALA A 294 -0.22 24.61 4.79
N GLU A 295 -1.14 25.58 4.88
CA GLU A 295 -0.76 26.99 4.87
C GLU A 295 0.28 27.19 5.97
N ALA A 296 1.46 27.69 5.60
CA ALA A 296 2.35 28.23 6.61
C ALA A 296 1.58 29.36 7.26
N LEU A 297 1.21 29.22 8.54
CA LEU A 297 0.74 30.31 9.37
C LEU A 297 1.73 31.45 9.18
N VAL A 298 1.38 32.42 8.33
CA VAL A 298 2.04 33.71 8.30
C VAL A 298 1.67 34.31 9.65
N LEU A 299 2.55 34.13 10.62
CA LEU A 299 2.58 34.97 11.81
C LEU A 299 2.81 36.37 11.28
N ALA A 300 1.71 37.10 11.05
CA ALA A 300 1.73 38.52 10.81
C ALA A 300 2.37 39.16 12.05
N ALA A 301 3.58 39.66 11.89
CA ALA A 301 4.23 40.55 12.84
C ALA A 301 3.77 41.99 12.60
#